data_AF-A0A453EQU5-F1
#
_entry.id   AF-A0A453EQU5-F1
#
_cell.length_a   1.000
_cell.length_b   1.000
_cell.length_c   1.000
_cell.angle_alpha   90.00
_cell.angle_beta   90.00
_cell.angle_gamma   90.00
#
_symmetry.space_group_name_H-M   'P 1'
#
loop_
_entity.id
_entity.type
_entity.pdbx_description
1 polymer ?
#
loop_
_entity_poly.entity_id
_entity_poly.type
_entity_poly.pdbx_seq_one_letter_code
_entity_poly.pdbx_strand_id
1 'polypeptide(L)'
;IGRIAPDGRLNGRVKYEVTENLFAQMNAQLTNEPGYSQGMFNLDYKGKDFRTQCQVGNNGFYGGNYIQSVTKNLSLGTEGFWLQQQRKSGVGFLARYDTKNMVATGQIASTGLVSLSYVQKVSNKGFPCY
;
A
#
# COMPACT_ATOMS: atom_id res chain seq x y z
N ILE A 1 15.25 -4.78 -6.97
CA ILE A 1 15.19 -6.26 -7.11
C ILE A 1 14.39 -6.55 -8.37
N GLY A 2 15.02 -7.22 -9.34
CA GLY A 2 14.35 -7.71 -10.54
C GLY A 2 14.24 -9.23 -10.47
N ARG A 3 13.07 -9.79 -10.83
CA ARG A 3 12.84 -11.22 -11.01
C ARG A 3 12.38 -11.45 -12.43
N ILE A 4 13.01 -12.40 -13.10
CA ILE A 4 12.64 -12.84 -14.44
C ILE A 4 12.12 -14.26 -14.28
N ALA A 5 10.86 -14.48 -14.61
CA ALA A 5 10.28 -15.80 -14.65
C ALA A 5 10.59 -16.47 -16.01
N PRO A 6 10.74 -17.80 -16.04
CA PRO A 6 11.12 -18.54 -17.25
C PRO A 6 10.06 -18.50 -18.36
N ASP A 7 8.85 -18.00 -18.06
CA ASP A 7 7.77 -17.73 -19.01
C ASP A 7 7.91 -16.39 -19.74
N GLY A 8 8.97 -15.62 -19.47
CA GLY A 8 9.24 -14.32 -20.08
C GLY A 8 8.65 -13.13 -19.33
N ARG A 9 8.10 -13.34 -18.13
CA ARG A 9 7.63 -12.23 -17.27
C ARG A 9 8.78 -11.60 -16.51
N LEU A 10 8.94 -10.29 -16.65
CA LEU A 10 9.94 -9.49 -15.95
C LEU A 10 9.26 -8.61 -14.92
N ASN A 11 9.59 -8.79 -13.65
CA ASN A 11 9.13 -7.94 -12.56
C ASN A 11 10.33 -7.19 -11.96
N GLY A 12 10.40 -5.88 -12.18
CA GLY A 12 11.40 -4.98 -11.62
C GLY A 12 10.78 -4.11 -10.54
N ARG A 13 11.38 -4.10 -9.35
CA ARG A 13 11.06 -3.14 -8.29
C ARG A 13 12.28 -2.31 -7.95
N VAL A 14 12.11 -1.00 -8.06
CA VAL A 14 13.07 0.02 -7.65
C VAL A 14 12.45 0.79 -6.49
N LYS A 15 13.18 0.88 -5.37
CA LYS A 15 12.84 1.79 -4.28
C LYS A 15 13.94 2.84 -4.25
N TYR A 16 13.53 4.10 -4.17
CA TYR A 16 14.43 5.22 -4.10
C TYR A 16 14.00 6.12 -2.95
N GLU A 17 14.89 6.32 -2.00
CA GLU A 17 14.66 7.15 -0.82
C GLU A 17 15.16 8.56 -1.18
N VAL A 18 14.23 9.47 -1.49
CA VAL A 18 14.57 10.83 -1.93
C VAL A 18 15.02 11.67 -0.74
N THR A 19 14.37 11.45 0.41
CA THR A 19 14.66 12.14 1.68
C THR A 19 14.27 11.21 2.83
N GLU A 20 14.71 11.48 4.06
CA GLU A 20 14.33 10.71 5.26
C GLU A 20 12.80 10.59 5.46
N ASN A 21 12.05 11.54 4.89
CA ASN A 21 10.60 11.61 4.97
C ASN A 21 9.89 11.26 3.65
N LEU A 22 10.62 11.07 2.55
CA LEU A 22 10.03 10.87 1.22
C LEU A 22 10.63 9.65 0.53
N PHE A 23 9.78 8.67 0.26
CA PHE A 23 10.13 7.40 -0.35
C PHE A 23 9.39 7.30 -1.68
N ALA A 24 10.14 7.11 -2.76
CA ALA A 24 9.60 6.79 -4.06
C ALA A 24 9.82 5.32 -4.35
N GLN A 25 8.87 4.68 -5.01
CA GLN A 25 8.95 3.28 -5.37
C GLN A 25 8.31 3.05 -6.72
N MET A 26 9.07 2.47 -7.63
CA MET A 26 8.60 2.09 -8.94
C MET A 26 8.56 0.57 -9.03
N ASN A 27 7.43 0.03 -9.45
CA ASN A 27 7.26 -1.37 -9.78
C ASN A 27 6.92 -1.44 -11.27
N ALA A 28 7.72 -2.16 -12.04
CA ALA A 28 7.50 -2.43 -13.44
C ALA A 28 7.29 -3.93 -13.61
N GLN A 29 6.14 -4.34 -14.12
CA GLN A 29 5.82 -5.71 -14.45
C GLN A 29 5.59 -5.81 -15.95
N LEU A 30 6.59 -6.31 -16.67
CA LEU A 30 6.51 -6.60 -18.08
C LEU A 30 6.09 -8.06 -18.25
N THR A 31 4.99 -8.30 -18.93
CA THR A 31 4.51 -9.64 -19.31
C THR A 31 4.69 -9.79 -20.82
N ASN A 32 4.97 -11.00 -21.30
CA ASN A 32 5.15 -11.29 -22.72
C ASN A 32 3.85 -11.12 -23.53
N GLU A 33 2.67 -11.21 -22.90
CA GLU A 33 1.41 -10.84 -23.54
C GLU A 33 1.33 -9.33 -23.88
N PRO A 34 1.14 -8.95 -25.16
CA PRO A 34 0.93 -7.57 -25.55
C PRO A 34 -0.34 -7.01 -24.90
N GLY A 35 -0.19 -5.93 -24.13
CA GLY A 35 -1.29 -5.26 -23.43
C GLY A 35 -1.37 -5.50 -21.92
N TYR A 36 -0.56 -6.41 -21.35
CA TYR A 36 -0.55 -6.72 -19.91
C TYR A 36 0.65 -6.17 -19.13
N SER A 37 1.44 -5.29 -19.76
CA SER A 37 2.49 -4.54 -19.07
C SER A 37 1.88 -3.57 -18.05
N GLN A 38 2.25 -3.72 -16.78
CA GLN A 38 1.79 -2.87 -15.69
C GLN A 38 2.98 -2.20 -15.01
N GLY A 39 3.06 -0.89 -15.14
CA GLY A 39 3.90 -0.04 -14.30
C GLY A 39 3.05 0.53 -13.15
N MET A 40 3.59 0.55 -11.94
CA MET A 40 2.99 1.17 -10.76
C MET A 40 4.04 1.99 -10.01
N PHE A 41 3.71 3.23 -9.74
CA PHE A 41 4.56 4.22 -9.11
C PHE A 41 3.94 4.62 -7.78
N ASN A 42 4.66 4.43 -6.69
CA ASN A 42 4.20 4.73 -5.35
C ASN A 42 5.11 5.81 -4.76
N LEU A 43 4.51 6.86 -4.22
CA LEU A 43 5.18 7.91 -3.46
C LEU A 43 4.64 7.85 -2.04
N ASP A 44 5.49 7.56 -1.07
CA ASP A 44 5.17 7.56 0.34
C ASP A 44 5.85 8.76 0.99
N TYR A 45 5.06 9.61 1.66
CA TYR A 45 5.55 10.74 2.42
C TYR A 45 5.15 10.59 3.89
N LYS A 46 6.16 10.67 4.76
CA LYS A 46 6.04 10.51 6.20
C LYS A 46 6.19 11.87 6.88
N GLY A 47 5.06 12.42 7.33
CA GLY A 47 5.03 13.56 8.25
C GLY A 47 5.29 13.14 9.70
N LYS A 48 5.26 14.12 10.61
CA LYS A 48 5.41 13.89 12.06
C LYS A 48 4.23 13.08 12.63
N ASP A 49 3.01 13.51 12.33
CA ASP A 49 1.77 12.95 12.87
C ASP A 49 0.85 12.35 11.80
N PHE A 50 1.28 12.40 10.53
CA PHE A 50 0.54 11.86 9.39
C PHE A 50 1.45 11.15 8.40
N ARG A 51 0.87 10.28 7.57
CA ARG A 51 1.50 9.67 6.42
C ARG A 51 0.56 9.78 5.24
N THR A 52 1.11 10.12 4.09
CA THR A 52 0.38 10.10 2.83
C THR A 52 1.11 9.22 1.84
N GLN A 53 0.35 8.55 1.01
CA GLN A 53 0.88 7.73 -0.06
C GLN A 53 0.08 8.02 -1.33
N CYS A 54 0.76 8.24 -2.44
CA CYS A 54 0.16 8.33 -3.75
C CYS A 54 0.62 7.14 -4.58
N GLN A 55 -0.29 6.52 -5.34
CA GLN A 55 -0.03 5.37 -6.19
C GLN A 55 -0.55 5.67 -7.59
N VAL A 56 0.25 5.50 -8.62
CA VAL A 56 -0.10 5.79 -10.01
C VAL A 56 0.34 4.63 -10.88
N GLY A 57 -0.58 4.02 -11.59
CA GLY A 57 -0.34 2.90 -12.47
C GLY A 57 -0.62 3.25 -13.93
N ASN A 58 0.20 2.74 -14.84
CA ASN A 58 0.08 2.94 -16.29
C ASN A 58 -1.28 2.44 -16.85
N ASN A 59 -1.92 1.50 -16.15
CA ASN A 59 -3.25 1.01 -16.51
C ASN A 59 -4.40 1.97 -16.08
N GLY A 60 -4.06 3.22 -15.81
CA GLY A 60 -4.96 4.26 -15.33
C GLY A 60 -5.44 4.03 -13.90
N PHE A 61 -4.61 3.42 -13.06
CA PHE A 61 -4.87 3.31 -11.62
C PHE A 61 -4.30 4.54 -10.92
N TYR A 62 -5.12 5.28 -10.19
CA TYR A 62 -4.67 6.40 -9.38
C TYR A 62 -5.20 6.20 -7.97
N GLY A 63 -4.33 5.93 -7.02
CA GLY A 63 -4.65 5.74 -5.61
C GLY A 63 -4.01 6.84 -4.77
N GLY A 64 -4.71 7.30 -3.75
CA GLY A 64 -4.19 8.15 -2.70
C GLY A 64 -4.60 7.57 -1.36
N ASN A 65 -3.67 7.51 -0.42
CA ASN A 65 -3.92 7.13 0.96
C ASN A 65 -3.43 8.26 1.85
N TYR A 66 -4.19 8.55 2.89
CA TYR A 66 -3.82 9.50 3.91
C TYR A 66 -4.19 8.91 5.27
N ILE A 67 -3.24 8.80 6.18
CA ILE A 67 -3.47 8.32 7.53
C ILE A 67 -2.83 9.27 8.53
N GLN A 68 -3.61 9.69 9.51
CA GLN A 68 -3.21 10.60 10.57
C GLN A 68 -3.36 9.92 11.92
N SER A 69 -2.32 10.02 12.73
CA SER A 69 -2.36 9.59 14.13
C SER A 69 -3.11 10.66 14.94
N VAL A 70 -4.33 10.35 15.35
CA VAL A 70 -5.18 11.23 16.17
C VAL A 70 -4.81 11.07 17.65
N THR A 71 -4.48 9.85 18.04
CA THR A 71 -4.07 9.49 19.42
C THR A 71 -2.84 8.59 19.36
N LYS A 72 -2.09 8.48 20.46
CA LYS A 72 -0.92 7.57 20.58
C LYS A 72 -1.20 6.13 20.14
N ASN A 73 -2.44 5.68 20.32
CA ASN A 73 -2.89 4.32 20.03
C ASN A 73 -3.88 4.25 18.86
N LEU A 74 -4.32 5.38 18.29
CA LEU A 74 -5.36 5.40 17.26
C LEU A 74 -4.91 6.25 16.08
N SER A 75 -4.88 5.64 14.91
CA SER A 75 -4.64 6.30 13.63
C SER A 75 -5.85 6.12 12.74
N LEU A 76 -6.35 7.22 12.20
CA LEU A 76 -7.47 7.22 11.27
C LEU A 76 -6.97 7.69 9.92
N GLY A 77 -7.48 7.11 8.86
CA GLY A 77 -7.08 7.41 7.51
C GLY A 77 -8.22 7.24 6.54
N THR A 78 -7.95 7.71 5.33
CA THR A 78 -8.80 7.54 4.18
C THR A 78 -7.95 7.08 3.01
N GLU A 79 -8.58 6.37 2.11
CA GLU A 79 -8.04 6.03 0.81
C GLU A 79 -9.00 6.51 -0.27
N GLY A 80 -8.47 6.78 -1.43
CA GLY A 80 -9.23 7.01 -2.64
C GLY A 80 -8.51 6.29 -3.76
N PHE A 81 -9.23 5.58 -4.60
CA PHE A 81 -8.68 5.04 -5.83
C PHE A 81 -9.60 5.31 -7.00
N TRP A 82 -8.98 5.51 -8.16
CA TRP A 82 -9.62 5.77 -9.42
C TRP A 82 -9.02 4.81 -10.44
N LEU A 83 -9.84 3.91 -10.97
CA LEU A 83 -9.49 2.98 -12.03
C LEU A 83 -10.09 3.50 -13.33
N GLN A 84 -9.28 4.15 -14.15
CA GLN A 84 -9.69 4.70 -15.45
C GLN A 84 -10.24 3.60 -16.37
N GLN A 85 -9.60 2.44 -16.41
CA GLN A 85 -10.01 1.35 -17.30
C GLN A 85 -11.36 0.74 -16.91
N GLN A 86 -11.69 0.75 -15.62
CA GLN A 86 -12.98 0.25 -15.11
C GLN A 86 -14.02 1.36 -14.94
N ARG A 87 -13.64 2.64 -15.18
CA ARG A 87 -14.41 3.85 -14.80
C ARG A 87 -14.99 3.75 -13.38
N LYS A 88 -14.21 3.15 -12.47
CA LYS A 88 -14.61 2.92 -11.08
C LYS A 88 -13.75 3.76 -10.17
N SER A 89 -14.41 4.59 -9.39
CA SER A 89 -13.82 5.29 -8.26
C SER A 89 -14.27 4.63 -6.97
N GLY A 90 -13.34 4.45 -6.05
CA GLY A 90 -13.60 4.02 -4.69
C GLY A 90 -13.01 5.03 -3.73
N VAL A 91 -13.67 5.21 -2.60
CA VAL A 91 -13.10 5.88 -1.43
C VAL A 91 -13.23 4.95 -0.25
N GLY A 92 -12.25 4.91 0.61
CA GLY A 92 -12.29 4.11 1.81
C GLY A 92 -11.84 4.87 3.03
N PHE A 93 -12.21 4.33 4.18
CA PHE A 93 -11.82 4.78 5.49
C PHE A 93 -11.04 3.66 6.15
N LEU A 94 -9.94 4.03 6.80
CA LEU A 94 -9.06 3.14 7.50
C LEU A 94 -8.98 3.59 8.95
N ALA A 95 -9.07 2.65 9.87
CA ALA A 95 -8.86 2.86 11.28
C ALA A 95 -7.84 1.84 11.76
N ARG A 96 -6.81 2.30 12.43
CA ARG A 96 -5.80 1.46 13.05
C ARG A 96 -5.74 1.77 14.54
N TYR A 97 -5.93 0.75 15.35
CA TYR A 97 -5.77 0.79 16.78
C TYR A 97 -4.57 -0.05 17.20
N ASP A 98 -3.57 0.60 17.77
CA ASP A 98 -2.28 0.02 18.16
C ASP A 98 -2.17 0.04 19.69
N THR A 99 -2.06 -1.13 20.30
CA THR A 99 -1.88 -1.34 21.74
C THR A 99 -0.60 -2.16 21.95
N LYS A 100 0.02 -2.06 23.12
CA LYS A 100 1.30 -2.74 23.46
C LYS A 100 1.37 -4.23 23.09
N ASN A 101 0.25 -4.95 23.12
CA ASN A 101 0.20 -6.39 22.84
C ASN A 101 -0.61 -6.74 21.58
N MET A 102 -1.22 -5.77 20.91
CA MET A 102 -2.28 -6.02 19.94
C MET A 102 -2.44 -4.86 18.97
N VAL A 103 -2.58 -5.17 17.69
CA VAL A 103 -2.88 -4.21 16.62
C VAL A 103 -4.15 -4.66 15.93
N ALA A 104 -5.18 -3.81 15.96
CA ALA A 104 -6.40 -4.01 15.20
C ALA A 104 -6.44 -2.98 14.06
N THR A 105 -6.78 -3.41 12.86
CA THR A 105 -6.98 -2.53 11.70
C THR A 105 -8.32 -2.82 11.07
N GLY A 106 -9.08 -1.78 10.75
CA GLY A 106 -10.30 -1.84 9.97
C GLY A 106 -10.18 -0.96 8.74
N GLN A 107 -10.68 -1.44 7.62
CA GLN A 107 -10.73 -0.71 6.35
C GLN A 107 -12.09 -0.97 5.73
N ILE A 108 -12.75 0.10 5.30
CA ILE A 108 -14.05 0.05 4.65
C ILE A 108 -13.92 0.90 3.40
N ALA A 109 -14.08 0.30 2.23
CA ALA A 109 -14.12 1.00 0.95
C ALA A 109 -15.53 1.00 0.37
N SER A 110 -15.90 2.10 -0.29
CA SER A 110 -17.17 2.33 -0.97
C SER A 110 -17.43 1.35 -2.11
N THR A 111 -16.42 0.59 -2.53
CA THR A 111 -16.55 -0.51 -3.47
C THR A 111 -17.10 -1.79 -2.84
N GLY A 112 -17.50 -1.75 -1.56
CA GLY A 112 -18.03 -2.89 -0.81
C GLY A 112 -16.94 -3.76 -0.16
N LEU A 113 -15.68 -3.30 -0.16
CA LEU A 113 -14.59 -4.01 0.51
C LEU A 113 -14.59 -3.62 1.98
N VAL A 114 -14.78 -4.62 2.85
CA VAL A 114 -14.62 -4.47 4.30
C VAL A 114 -13.53 -5.44 4.72
N SER A 115 -12.45 -4.90 5.28
CA SER A 115 -11.33 -5.68 5.78
C SER A 115 -11.11 -5.36 7.25
N LEU A 116 -11.15 -6.39 8.08
CA LEU A 116 -10.83 -6.30 9.50
C LEU A 116 -9.66 -7.25 9.75
N SER A 117 -8.60 -6.75 10.36
CA SER A 117 -7.43 -7.55 10.71
C SER A 117 -7.06 -7.32 12.16
N TYR A 118 -6.69 -8.41 12.82
CA TYR A 118 -6.35 -8.43 14.23
C TYR A 118 -5.05 -9.21 14.41
N VAL A 119 -4.04 -8.54 14.96
CA VAL A 119 -2.73 -9.14 15.22
C VAL A 119 -2.44 -9.01 16.71
N GLN A 120 -2.32 -10.13 17.40
CA GLN A 120 -1.94 -10.17 18.80
C GLN A 120 -0.57 -10.78 18.96
N LYS A 121 0.28 -10.13 19.76
CA LYS A 121 1.60 -10.65 20.12
C LYS A 121 1.43 -11.60 21.30
N VAL A 122 1.50 -12.91 21.04
CA VAL A 122 1.24 -13.97 22.04
C VAL A 122 2.52 -14.43 22.77
N SER A 123 3.73 -14.18 22.23
CA SER A 123 5.00 -14.54 22.90
C SER A 123 6.24 -13.81 22.33
N ASN A 124 7.32 -13.74 23.11
CA ASN A 124 8.64 -13.19 22.72
C ASN A 124 9.54 -14.19 21.95
N LYS A 125 9.04 -15.37 21.59
CA LYS A 125 9.76 -16.30 20.71
C LYS A 125 9.67 -15.78 19.28
N GLY A 126 10.71 -15.06 18.89
CA GLY A 126 10.88 -14.48 17.57
C GLY A 126 10.68 -15.54 16.49
N PHE A 127 10.04 -15.13 15.39
CA PHE A 127 10.05 -15.87 14.14
C PHE A 127 11.52 -16.13 13.74
N PRO A 128 11.97 -17.39 13.63
CA PRO A 128 13.18 -17.67 12.89
C PRO A 128 12.86 -17.46 11.41
N CYS A 129 13.34 -16.35 10.86
CA CYS A 129 13.50 -16.24 9.41
C CYS A 129 14.67 -17.15 9.03
N TYR A 130 14.38 -18.27 8.37
CA TYR A 130 15.33 -19.04 7.55
C TYR A 130 15.18 -18.61 6.10
#